data_AF-A0A7K0CRI1-F1
#
_entry.id   AF-A0A7K0CRI1-F1
#
_cell.length_a   1.000
_cell.length_b   1.000
_cell.length_c   1.000
_cell.angle_alpha   90.00
_cell.angle_beta   90.00
_cell.angle_gamma   90.00
#
_symmetry.space_group_name_H-M   'P 1'
#
loop_
_entity.id
_entity.type
_entity.pdbx_description
1 polymer ?
#
loop_
_entity_poly.entity_id
_entity_poly.type
_entity_poly.pdbx_seq_one_letter_code
_entity_poly.pdbx_strand_id
1 'polypeptide(L)'
;MRVSLRPLLAGVLLALSACGTTPPPPAFEPPPAATGEWWPCPLTGMARRECTRVTVPVGPPHAESISLAVTRLPARRPARRIGALVLLPGGPGLSGLQEALAATVEYPPALRDRFDIVGVDMRGVGRSSPVDCGEPIGPLDGLRDAPDLSAADVDAVDAQVRDYVEYCRIQHGELIGRLGSRVLVRDLEAVREALGEERISLLAHSYGTLPGQLYLASHPDRVRSAVFDGVLDPARSGPAMALRTVHSREELDAEQVPVPQSRRIPADVRAAFRELAPGGPSLALFLGRHCADFTWPSSVGGLLRWLESRSGEPRWRLNTVARDYAACVHWPEHEPPPPGAVWPAGGGVRPLLIGSEGDIRTPLAGAERVAERFDAPLVTVGGGRHGLVGHGSACAERAAVAYLSGRSGLGAGDRVRC
;
A
#
# COMPACT_ATOMS: atom_id res chain seq x y z
N MET A 1 31.02 0.01 41.46
CA MET A 1 31.76 -1.13 42.04
C MET A 1 31.95 -2.19 40.96
N ARG A 2 33.20 -2.47 40.59
CA ARG A 2 33.58 -3.57 39.70
C ARG A 2 33.64 -4.85 40.52
N VAL A 3 33.10 -5.96 40.03
CA VAL A 3 33.54 -7.30 40.44
C VAL A 3 33.75 -8.14 39.18
N SER A 4 34.92 -8.77 39.16
CA SER A 4 35.51 -9.56 38.10
C SER A 4 35.25 -11.06 38.35
N LEU A 5 34.96 -11.80 37.27
CA LEU A 5 35.35 -13.18 36.89
C LEU A 5 35.84 -14.14 38.01
N ARG A 6 35.43 -15.43 38.08
CA ARG A 6 35.70 -16.53 37.11
C ARG A 6 35.06 -17.89 37.58
N PRO A 7 35.21 -19.05 36.90
CA PRO A 7 34.12 -19.95 36.49
C PRO A 7 34.08 -21.30 37.26
N LEU A 8 33.00 -22.07 37.08
CA LEU A 8 33.01 -23.51 37.36
C LEU A 8 32.50 -24.24 36.12
N LEU A 9 33.44 -24.87 35.42
CA LEU A 9 33.21 -25.93 34.46
C LEU A 9 32.72 -27.17 35.22
N ALA A 10 31.52 -27.64 34.90
CA ALA A 10 31.12 -29.03 35.08
C ALA A 10 30.35 -29.43 33.82
N GLY A 11 30.90 -30.42 33.11
CA GLY A 11 30.45 -30.83 31.79
C GLY A 11 29.04 -31.40 31.80
N VAL A 12 28.22 -30.90 30.89
CA VAL A 12 27.05 -31.61 30.39
C VAL A 12 27.36 -31.99 28.95
N LEU A 13 27.32 -33.30 28.69
CA LEU A 13 27.44 -33.87 27.35
C LEU A 13 26.49 -33.15 26.39
N LEU A 14 27.07 -32.49 25.39
CA LEU A 14 26.38 -32.03 24.19
C LEU A 14 25.87 -33.26 23.43
N ALA A 15 24.61 -33.62 23.65
CA ALA A 15 23.83 -34.21 22.59
C ALA A 15 23.60 -33.10 21.55
N LEU A 16 24.32 -33.18 20.43
CA LEU A 16 24.08 -32.39 19.24
C LEU A 16 22.68 -32.74 18.71
N SER A 17 21.64 -32.14 19.27
CA SER A 17 20.40 -31.95 18.56
C SER A 17 20.72 -31.02 17.40
N ALA A 18 20.93 -31.61 16.23
CA ALA A 18 20.91 -30.90 14.97
C ALA A 18 19.59 -30.14 14.90
N CYS A 19 19.63 -28.84 15.22
CA CYS A 19 18.65 -27.90 14.69
C CYS A 19 18.84 -27.96 13.18
N GLY A 20 18.11 -28.86 12.53
CA GLY A 20 17.93 -28.82 11.10
C GLY A 20 17.27 -27.48 10.80
N THR A 21 18.07 -26.48 10.44
CA THR A 21 17.60 -25.36 9.64
C THR A 21 17.14 -25.97 8.33
N THR A 22 15.87 -26.37 8.29
CA THR A 22 15.22 -26.71 7.04
C THR A 22 15.36 -25.44 6.20
N PRO A 23 16.07 -25.48 5.06
CA PRO A 23 16.07 -24.34 4.17
C PRO A 23 14.61 -24.00 3.85
N PRO A 24 14.24 -22.72 3.77
CA PRO A 24 12.90 -22.37 3.32
C PRO A 24 12.62 -23.14 2.03
N PRO A 25 11.40 -23.68 1.85
CA PRO A 25 11.06 -24.38 0.62
C PRO A 25 11.46 -23.49 -0.55
N PRO A 26 12.07 -24.05 -1.61
CA PRO A 26 12.45 -23.25 -2.77
C PRO A 26 11.22 -22.45 -3.21
N ALA A 27 11.41 -21.15 -3.43
CA ALA A 27 10.37 -20.31 -3.98
C ALA A 27 9.88 -21.01 -5.25
N PHE A 28 8.61 -21.37 -5.31
CA PHE A 28 8.05 -21.97 -6.51
C PHE A 28 8.30 -21.01 -7.67
N GLU A 29 9.17 -21.42 -8.59
CA GLU A 29 9.31 -20.79 -9.89
C GLU A 29 8.11 -21.25 -10.72
N PRO A 30 7.19 -20.35 -11.06
CA PRO A 30 6.09 -20.73 -11.93
C PRO A 30 6.63 -21.18 -13.28
N PRO A 31 5.87 -22.04 -13.98
CA PRO A 31 6.25 -22.44 -15.33
C PRO A 31 6.45 -21.20 -16.21
N PRO A 32 7.32 -21.25 -17.23
CA PRO A 32 7.38 -20.22 -18.26
C PRO A 32 6.01 -20.20 -18.97
N ALA A 33 5.14 -19.31 -18.49
CA ALA A 33 3.77 -19.19 -18.91
C ALA A 33 3.59 -17.86 -19.63
N ALA A 34 2.71 -17.85 -20.64
CA ALA A 34 2.35 -16.60 -21.31
C ALA A 34 1.67 -15.66 -20.29
N THR A 35 1.78 -14.34 -20.51
CA THR A 35 1.03 -13.36 -19.71
C THR A 35 -0.45 -13.72 -19.68
N GLY A 36 -1.02 -13.78 -18.47
CA GLY A 36 -2.45 -14.07 -18.28
C GLY A 36 -2.83 -15.55 -18.34
N GLU A 37 -1.89 -16.47 -18.53
CA GLU A 37 -2.17 -17.90 -18.34
C GLU A 37 -2.36 -18.21 -16.86
N TRP A 38 -3.38 -19.02 -16.51
CA TRP A 38 -3.74 -19.30 -15.12
C TRP A 38 -3.33 -20.71 -14.70
N TRP A 39 -2.72 -20.84 -13.53
CA TRP A 39 -2.35 -22.12 -12.93
C TRP A 39 -2.79 -22.23 -11.47
N PRO A 40 -2.91 -23.45 -10.91
CA PRO A 40 -3.13 -23.61 -9.47
C PRO A 40 -2.05 -22.89 -8.65
N CYS A 41 -2.44 -22.08 -7.68
CA CYS A 41 -1.47 -21.43 -6.80
C CYS A 41 -0.80 -22.46 -5.88
N PRO A 42 0.54 -22.51 -5.82
CA PRO A 42 1.28 -23.42 -4.94
C PRO A 42 1.29 -22.96 -3.46
N LEU A 43 0.45 -22.00 -3.09
CA LEU A 43 0.46 -21.39 -1.75
C LEU A 43 -0.19 -22.34 -0.74
N THR A 44 0.49 -22.55 0.37
CA THR A 44 0.03 -23.43 1.46
C THR A 44 -1.39 -23.06 1.91
N GLY A 45 -2.31 -24.03 1.99
CA GLY A 45 -3.65 -23.79 2.55
C GLY A 45 -4.71 -23.28 1.60
N MET A 46 -4.41 -23.10 0.32
CA MET A 46 -5.33 -22.44 -0.61
C MET A 46 -5.45 -23.15 -1.95
N ALA A 47 -5.79 -24.44 -1.90
CA ALA A 47 -5.91 -25.34 -3.05
C ALA A 47 -6.94 -24.93 -4.14
N ARG A 48 -7.71 -23.85 -3.94
CA ARG A 48 -8.70 -23.32 -4.91
C ARG A 48 -8.33 -21.95 -5.48
N ARG A 49 -7.10 -21.50 -5.25
CA ARG A 49 -6.61 -20.25 -5.86
C ARG A 49 -5.97 -20.53 -7.19
N GLU A 50 -6.13 -19.55 -8.06
CA GLU A 50 -5.48 -19.50 -9.36
C GLU A 50 -4.49 -18.35 -9.33
N CYS A 51 -3.30 -18.60 -9.86
CA CYS A 51 -2.21 -17.66 -9.95
C CYS A 51 -1.97 -17.38 -11.43
N THR A 52 -1.59 -16.14 -11.74
CA THR A 52 -1.08 -15.76 -13.05
C THR A 52 0.04 -14.74 -12.91
N ARG A 53 0.76 -14.52 -14.01
CA ARG A 53 1.71 -13.42 -14.16
C ARG A 53 1.26 -12.51 -15.29
N VAL A 54 1.41 -11.21 -15.07
CA VAL A 54 1.13 -10.19 -16.08
C VAL A 54 2.41 -9.43 -16.35
N THR A 55 2.95 -9.58 -17.55
CA THR A 55 4.15 -8.89 -18.00
C THR A 55 3.79 -7.48 -18.41
N VAL A 56 4.48 -6.49 -17.83
CA VAL A 56 4.28 -5.07 -18.12
C VAL A 56 5.63 -4.39 -18.33
N PRO A 57 5.73 -3.38 -19.22
CA PRO A 57 6.95 -2.62 -19.38
C PRO A 57 7.23 -1.77 -18.15
N VAL A 58 8.51 -1.63 -17.79
CA VAL A 58 8.98 -0.71 -16.74
C VAL A 58 8.72 0.74 -17.19
N GLY A 59 9.14 1.06 -18.42
CA GLY A 59 9.00 2.37 -19.06
C GLY A 59 8.09 2.35 -20.30
N PRO A 60 8.50 2.96 -21.42
CA PRO A 60 7.78 2.88 -22.70
C PRO A 60 7.57 1.43 -23.18
N PRO A 61 6.67 1.17 -24.15
CA PRO A 61 6.29 -0.20 -24.57
C PRO A 61 7.42 -1.15 -25.00
N HIS A 62 8.61 -0.64 -25.30
CA HIS A 62 9.80 -1.42 -25.69
C HIS A 62 10.89 -1.47 -24.62
N ALA A 63 10.63 -0.95 -23.43
CA ALA A 63 11.54 -1.03 -22.29
C ALA A 63 11.62 -2.45 -21.72
N GLU A 64 12.57 -2.65 -20.81
CA GLU A 64 12.63 -3.84 -19.96
C GLU A 64 11.26 -4.08 -19.31
N SER A 65 10.87 -5.35 -19.18
CA SER A 65 9.58 -5.74 -18.62
C SER A 65 9.74 -6.44 -17.29
N ILE A 66 8.77 -6.20 -16.41
CA ILE A 66 8.62 -6.91 -15.14
C ILE A 66 7.36 -7.78 -15.19
N SER A 67 7.27 -8.75 -14.29
CA SER A 67 6.09 -9.60 -14.17
C SER A 67 5.36 -9.33 -12.86
N LEU A 68 4.12 -8.89 -12.95
CA LEU A 68 3.22 -8.70 -11.82
C LEU A 68 2.65 -10.05 -11.39
N ALA A 69 2.73 -10.37 -10.10
CA ALA A 69 2.06 -11.51 -9.52
C ALA A 69 0.59 -11.18 -9.23
N VAL A 70 -0.31 -12.01 -9.75
CA VAL A 70 -1.76 -11.87 -9.57
C VAL A 70 -2.34 -13.17 -9.05
N THR A 71 -3.25 -13.06 -8.08
CA THR A 71 -4.03 -14.19 -7.58
C THR A 71 -5.51 -13.94 -7.80
N ARG A 72 -6.24 -14.99 -8.14
CA ARG A 72 -7.69 -15.02 -8.20
C ARG A 72 -8.20 -16.12 -7.29
N LEU A 73 -9.17 -15.75 -6.47
CA LEU A 73 -9.95 -16.69 -5.67
C LEU A 73 -11.40 -16.67 -6.16
N PRO A 74 -11.83 -17.69 -6.93
CA PRO A 74 -13.17 -17.72 -7.53
C PRO A 74 -14.30 -17.57 -6.52
N ALA A 75 -15.40 -16.92 -6.88
CA ALA A 75 -16.57 -16.73 -6.02
C ALA A 75 -17.10 -18.07 -5.48
N ARG A 76 -17.53 -18.09 -4.21
CA ARG A 76 -18.10 -19.29 -3.57
C ARG A 76 -19.40 -19.77 -4.25
N ARG A 77 -20.12 -18.88 -4.94
CA ARG A 77 -21.35 -19.19 -5.67
C ARG A 77 -21.22 -18.71 -7.13
N PRO A 78 -20.54 -19.48 -8.00
CA PRO A 78 -20.27 -19.08 -9.39
C PRO A 78 -21.53 -18.73 -10.18
N ALA A 79 -22.64 -19.44 -9.95
CA ALA A 79 -23.94 -19.16 -10.58
C ALA A 79 -24.53 -17.77 -10.25
N ARG A 80 -23.99 -17.07 -9.24
CA ARG A 80 -24.39 -15.70 -8.87
C ARG A 80 -23.25 -14.71 -8.99
N ARG A 81 -22.15 -15.08 -9.63
CA ARG A 81 -20.96 -14.25 -9.79
C ARG A 81 -21.35 -12.89 -10.41
N ILE A 82 -20.81 -11.82 -9.83
CA ILE A 82 -20.97 -10.45 -10.29
C ILE A 82 -19.78 -10.05 -11.17
N GLY A 83 -18.56 -10.45 -10.79
CA GLY A 83 -17.33 -10.08 -11.50
C GLY A 83 -16.10 -10.26 -10.62
N ALA A 84 -14.97 -9.73 -11.09
CA ALA A 84 -13.76 -9.60 -10.29
C ALA A 84 -13.82 -8.38 -9.37
N LEU A 85 -13.40 -8.56 -8.11
CA LEU A 85 -13.14 -7.51 -7.13
C LEU A 85 -11.64 -7.44 -6.89
N VAL A 86 -11.00 -6.42 -7.47
CA VAL A 86 -9.58 -6.14 -7.30
C VAL A 86 -9.38 -5.37 -6.00
N LEU A 87 -8.56 -5.92 -5.12
CA LEU A 87 -8.18 -5.28 -3.86
C LEU A 87 -6.92 -4.43 -4.07
N LEU A 88 -7.00 -3.17 -3.66
CA LEU A 88 -5.87 -2.23 -3.70
C LEU A 88 -5.50 -1.88 -2.26
N PRO A 89 -4.51 -2.57 -1.65
CA PRO A 89 -4.12 -2.29 -0.27
C PRO A 89 -3.41 -0.94 -0.13
N GLY A 90 -3.20 -0.57 1.12
CA GLY A 90 -2.50 0.65 1.50
C GLY A 90 -0.97 0.52 1.56
N GLY A 91 -0.40 1.17 2.57
CA GLY A 91 1.03 1.26 2.80
C GLY A 91 1.50 2.70 2.57
N PRO A 92 2.02 3.07 1.39
CA PRO A 92 2.18 2.27 0.16
C PRO A 92 3.05 1.02 0.29
N GLY A 93 2.89 0.09 -0.66
CA GLY A 93 3.78 -1.06 -0.81
C GLY A 93 3.34 -2.34 -0.09
N LEU A 94 2.12 -2.38 0.47
CA LEU A 94 1.56 -3.63 0.99
C LEU A 94 1.19 -4.59 -0.15
N SER A 95 1.37 -5.89 0.10
CA SER A 95 1.08 -6.96 -0.87
C SER A 95 -0.43 -7.14 -1.10
N GLY A 96 -0.86 -7.03 -2.35
CA GLY A 96 -2.25 -7.33 -2.73
C GLY A 96 -2.57 -8.82 -2.65
N LEU A 97 -1.56 -9.69 -2.79
CA LEU A 97 -1.72 -11.14 -2.57
C LEU A 97 -2.03 -11.46 -1.10
N GLN A 98 -1.36 -10.78 -0.17
CA GLN A 98 -1.65 -10.86 1.27
C GLN A 98 -3.01 -10.25 1.60
N GLU A 99 -3.36 -9.11 1.01
CA GLU A 99 -4.68 -8.49 1.21
C GLU A 99 -5.82 -9.44 0.75
N ALA A 100 -5.68 -10.03 -0.43
CA ALA A 100 -6.64 -11.02 -0.93
C ALA A 100 -6.73 -12.27 -0.04
N LEU A 101 -5.65 -12.62 0.67
CA LEU A 101 -5.63 -13.66 1.69
C LEU A 101 -6.38 -13.24 2.95
N ALA A 102 -6.08 -12.07 3.50
CA ALA A 102 -6.78 -11.50 4.64
C ALA A 102 -8.30 -11.40 4.38
N ALA A 103 -8.70 -11.02 3.16
CA ALA A 103 -10.11 -10.92 2.76
C ALA A 103 -10.92 -12.23 2.88
N THR A 104 -10.26 -13.39 3.00
CA THR A 104 -10.95 -14.67 3.22
C THR A 104 -11.42 -14.88 4.66
N VAL A 105 -10.86 -14.12 5.60
CA VAL A 105 -11.11 -14.23 7.05
C VAL A 105 -11.70 -12.94 7.62
N GLU A 106 -11.25 -11.81 7.10
CA GLU A 106 -11.50 -10.49 7.69
C GLU A 106 -12.72 -9.81 7.06
N TYR A 107 -12.88 -9.95 5.75
CA TYR A 107 -13.91 -9.25 5.00
C TYR A 107 -15.28 -9.93 5.07
N PRO A 108 -16.38 -9.18 4.82
CA PRO A 108 -17.72 -9.74 4.81
C PRO A 108 -17.84 -10.94 3.86
N PRO A 109 -18.33 -12.11 4.31
CA PRO A 109 -18.48 -13.30 3.47
C PRO A 109 -19.34 -13.08 2.22
N ALA A 110 -20.25 -12.09 2.27
CA ALA A 110 -21.08 -11.70 1.15
C ALA A 110 -20.29 -11.25 -0.09
N LEU A 111 -19.08 -10.71 0.07
CA LEU A 111 -18.20 -10.40 -1.06
C LEU A 111 -17.71 -11.69 -1.71
N ARG A 112 -17.20 -12.64 -0.93
CA ARG A 112 -16.73 -13.96 -1.40
C ARG A 112 -17.83 -14.79 -2.06
N ASP A 113 -19.08 -14.59 -1.69
CA ASP A 113 -20.20 -15.27 -2.31
C ASP A 113 -20.44 -14.84 -3.75
N ARG A 114 -20.04 -13.62 -4.13
CA ARG A 114 -20.47 -12.98 -5.38
C ARG A 114 -19.31 -12.51 -6.25
N PHE A 115 -18.11 -12.34 -5.70
CA PHE A 115 -16.95 -11.84 -6.41
C PHE A 115 -15.81 -12.85 -6.42
N ASP A 116 -15.11 -12.89 -7.54
CA ASP A 116 -13.76 -13.40 -7.55
C ASP A 116 -12.87 -12.37 -6.87
N ILE A 117 -12.15 -12.77 -5.81
CA ILE A 117 -11.25 -11.85 -5.12
C ILE A 117 -9.92 -11.89 -5.83
N VAL A 118 -9.48 -10.72 -6.28
CA VAL A 118 -8.25 -10.56 -7.02
C VAL A 118 -7.25 -9.77 -6.18
N GLY A 119 -6.10 -10.39 -5.92
CA GLY A 119 -4.95 -9.74 -5.30
C GLY A 119 -3.87 -9.47 -6.34
N VAL A 120 -3.31 -8.27 -6.33
CA VAL A 120 -2.22 -7.86 -7.23
C VAL A 120 -1.07 -7.33 -6.41
N ASP A 121 0.09 -7.97 -6.50
CA ASP A 121 1.32 -7.33 -6.06
C ASP A 121 1.72 -6.33 -7.14
N MET A 122 1.57 -5.04 -6.87
CA MET A 122 1.98 -4.00 -7.82
C MET A 122 3.50 -4.01 -8.02
N ARG A 123 3.99 -3.41 -9.11
CA ARG A 123 5.43 -3.31 -9.40
C ARG A 123 6.25 -2.88 -8.17
N GLY A 124 7.36 -3.54 -7.87
CA GLY A 124 8.16 -3.24 -6.68
C GLY A 124 7.68 -3.91 -5.39
N VAL A 125 6.51 -4.57 -5.39
CA VAL A 125 5.90 -5.19 -4.19
C VAL A 125 6.05 -6.70 -4.25
N GLY A 126 6.36 -7.33 -3.11
CA GLY A 126 6.21 -8.78 -2.92
C GLY A 126 6.83 -9.62 -4.03
N ARG A 127 6.00 -10.30 -4.82
CA ARG A 127 6.46 -11.19 -5.90
C ARG A 127 6.59 -10.52 -7.27
N SER A 128 6.50 -9.19 -7.33
CA SER A 128 6.49 -8.37 -8.55
C SER A 128 7.72 -7.47 -8.64
N SER A 129 8.90 -8.09 -8.76
CA SER A 129 10.21 -7.40 -8.77
C SER A 129 10.41 -6.54 -7.52
N PRO A 130 10.52 -7.13 -6.32
CA PRO A 130 10.54 -6.40 -5.06
C PRO A 130 11.69 -5.39 -5.00
N VAL A 131 11.35 -4.14 -4.70
CA VAL A 131 12.34 -3.06 -4.52
C VAL A 131 12.78 -3.06 -3.06
N ASP A 132 14.08 -3.18 -2.84
CA ASP A 132 14.74 -3.03 -1.55
C ASP A 132 16.16 -2.52 -1.76
N CYS A 133 16.53 -1.45 -1.05
CA CYS A 133 17.86 -0.87 -1.08
C CYS A 133 18.49 -0.84 0.32
N GLY A 134 17.85 -1.44 1.33
CA GLY A 134 18.17 -1.22 2.73
C GLY A 134 17.84 0.20 3.21
N GLU A 135 18.34 0.50 4.41
CA GLU A 135 18.21 1.79 5.08
C GLU A 135 19.48 2.63 4.88
N PRO A 136 19.37 3.96 4.64
CA PRO A 136 20.54 4.83 4.63
C PRO A 136 21.06 5.03 6.06
N ILE A 137 22.29 4.57 6.34
CA ILE A 137 22.95 4.72 7.66
C ILE A 137 23.97 5.85 7.59
N GLY A 138 23.94 6.81 8.53
CA GLY A 138 24.91 7.93 8.56
C GLY A 138 24.29 9.29 8.95
N PRO A 139 24.72 10.42 8.35
CA PRO A 139 24.30 11.78 8.74
C PRO A 139 22.79 12.00 8.95
N LEU A 140 21.93 11.34 8.17
CA LEU A 140 20.46 11.34 8.31
C LEU A 140 20.00 10.90 9.71
N ASP A 141 20.70 9.96 10.36
CA ASP A 141 20.37 9.49 11.71
C ASP A 141 20.42 10.65 12.72
N GLY A 142 21.31 11.61 12.50
CA GLY A 142 21.49 12.79 13.34
C GLY A 142 20.34 13.80 13.24
N LEU A 143 19.55 13.79 12.14
CA LEU A 143 18.44 14.73 11.95
C LEU A 143 17.32 14.55 12.98
N ARG A 144 17.15 13.33 13.51
CA ARG A 144 16.06 13.02 14.46
C ARG A 144 16.14 13.89 15.72
N ASP A 145 17.36 14.05 16.23
CA ASP A 145 17.62 14.66 17.54
C ASP A 145 18.31 16.03 17.42
N ALA A 146 18.67 16.46 16.21
CA ALA A 146 19.30 17.75 15.98
C ALA A 146 18.33 18.90 16.28
N PRO A 147 18.69 19.82 17.21
CA PRO A 147 17.96 21.06 17.36
C PRO A 147 18.23 21.93 16.13
N ASP A 148 19.47 22.37 15.91
CA ASP A 148 19.78 23.30 14.83
C ASP A 148 20.81 22.67 13.89
N LEU A 149 20.58 22.80 12.57
CA LEU A 149 21.47 22.25 11.54
C LEU A 149 22.34 23.37 10.96
N SER A 150 23.65 23.16 10.92
CA SER A 150 24.56 24.04 10.19
C SER A 150 24.46 23.80 8.69
N ALA A 151 24.98 24.72 7.87
CA ALA A 151 25.07 24.50 6.43
C ALA A 151 25.85 23.23 6.07
N ALA A 152 26.92 22.92 6.83
CA ALA A 152 27.70 21.71 6.63
C ALA A 152 26.91 20.43 6.95
N ASP A 153 26.02 20.47 7.96
CA ASP A 153 25.14 19.33 8.27
C ASP A 153 24.14 19.10 7.13
N VAL A 154 23.58 20.17 6.57
CA VAL A 154 22.66 20.10 5.42
C VAL A 154 23.37 19.52 4.19
N ASP A 155 24.60 19.95 3.91
CA ASP A 155 25.40 19.43 2.79
C ASP A 155 25.76 17.94 2.98
N ALA A 156 26.08 17.51 4.21
CA ALA A 156 26.37 16.12 4.52
C ALA A 156 25.12 15.22 4.34
N VAL A 157 23.95 15.72 4.76
CA VAL A 157 22.68 15.04 4.50
C VAL A 157 22.39 14.95 3.01
N ASP A 158 22.56 16.05 2.25
CA ASP A 158 22.36 16.09 0.80
C ASP A 158 23.22 15.06 0.05
N ALA A 159 24.51 14.97 0.41
CA ALA A 159 25.42 13.99 -0.16
C ALA A 159 24.95 12.55 0.13
N GLN A 160 24.57 12.26 1.38
CA GLN A 160 24.12 10.91 1.75
C GLN A 160 22.82 10.50 1.05
N VAL A 161 21.82 11.40 0.96
CA VAL A 161 20.57 11.06 0.28
C VAL A 161 20.78 10.83 -1.21
N ARG A 162 21.71 11.56 -1.83
CA ARG A 162 22.11 11.36 -3.22
C ARG A 162 22.75 9.98 -3.41
N ASP A 163 23.67 9.60 -2.54
CA ASP A 163 24.33 8.28 -2.57
C ASP A 163 23.31 7.14 -2.38
N TYR A 164 22.34 7.30 -1.48
CA TYR A 164 21.27 6.31 -1.29
C TYR A 164 20.41 6.13 -2.55
N VAL A 165 19.97 7.23 -3.16
CA VAL A 165 19.16 7.18 -4.38
C VAL A 165 19.96 6.57 -5.54
N GLU A 166 21.23 6.93 -5.69
CA GLU A 166 22.10 6.36 -6.72
C GLU A 166 22.33 4.86 -6.49
N TYR A 167 22.51 4.44 -5.24
CA TYR A 167 22.57 3.03 -4.88
C TYR A 167 21.28 2.28 -5.29
N CYS A 168 20.10 2.83 -4.99
CA CYS A 168 18.84 2.27 -5.45
C CYS A 168 18.75 2.17 -6.97
N ARG A 169 19.22 3.18 -7.70
CA ARG A 169 19.25 3.20 -9.17
C ARG A 169 20.17 2.12 -9.73
N ILE A 170 21.32 1.89 -9.11
CA ILE A 170 22.26 0.81 -9.50
C ILE A 170 21.61 -0.57 -9.28
N GLN A 171 20.87 -0.75 -8.18
CA GLN A 171 20.23 -2.05 -7.87
C GLN A 171 18.99 -2.34 -8.72
N HIS A 172 18.16 -1.33 -9.00
CA HIS A 172 16.81 -1.52 -9.57
C HIS A 172 16.64 -0.89 -10.97
N GLY A 173 17.66 -0.24 -11.52
CA GLY A 173 17.61 0.36 -12.85
C GLY A 173 16.50 1.41 -12.97
N GLU A 174 15.78 1.38 -14.11
CA GLU A 174 14.67 2.32 -14.36
C GLU A 174 13.46 2.10 -13.46
N LEU A 175 13.33 0.93 -12.82
CA LEU A 175 12.16 0.61 -12.00
C LEU A 175 11.97 1.63 -10.88
N ILE A 176 13.06 2.10 -10.26
CA ILE A 176 13.02 3.02 -9.11
C ILE A 176 12.32 4.36 -9.43
N GLY A 177 12.39 4.82 -10.69
CA GLY A 177 11.72 6.04 -11.17
C GLY A 177 10.31 5.80 -11.71
N ARG A 178 9.86 4.54 -11.78
CA ARG A 178 8.58 4.14 -12.38
C ARG A 178 7.64 3.51 -11.35
N LEU A 179 7.73 3.97 -10.10
CA LEU A 179 6.90 3.53 -8.97
C LEU A 179 5.69 4.46 -8.69
N GLY A 180 5.39 5.47 -9.51
CA GLY A 180 4.22 6.32 -9.26
C GLY A 180 2.86 5.65 -9.53
N SER A 181 1.81 6.09 -8.84
CA SER A 181 0.43 5.62 -9.03
C SER A 181 -0.09 5.80 -10.46
N ARG A 182 0.40 6.80 -11.19
CA ARG A 182 0.07 6.96 -12.62
C ARG A 182 0.55 5.79 -13.47
N VAL A 183 1.66 5.15 -13.09
CA VAL A 183 2.15 3.94 -13.75
C VAL A 183 1.32 2.73 -13.30
N LEU A 184 0.92 2.68 -12.03
CA LEU A 184 0.09 1.61 -11.47
C LEU A 184 -1.27 1.49 -12.19
N VAL A 185 -1.80 2.59 -12.72
CA VAL A 185 -3.01 2.57 -13.55
C VAL A 185 -2.82 1.70 -14.80
N ARG A 186 -1.66 1.77 -15.45
CA ARG A 186 -1.35 0.96 -16.64
C ARG A 186 -1.22 -0.51 -16.29
N ASP A 187 -0.57 -0.78 -15.16
CA ASP A 187 -0.46 -2.13 -14.59
C ASP A 187 -1.85 -2.72 -14.29
N LEU A 188 -2.73 -1.93 -13.68
CA LEU A 188 -4.11 -2.33 -13.39
C LEU A 188 -4.91 -2.65 -14.66
N GLU A 189 -4.70 -1.90 -15.73
CA GLU A 189 -5.36 -2.17 -17.01
C GLU A 189 -4.85 -3.47 -17.65
N ALA A 190 -3.54 -3.71 -17.65
CA ALA A 190 -2.98 -4.98 -18.11
C ALA A 190 -3.49 -6.17 -17.27
N VAL A 191 -3.65 -5.98 -15.95
CA VAL A 191 -4.27 -6.99 -15.08
C VAL A 191 -5.73 -7.21 -15.45
N ARG A 192 -6.53 -6.15 -15.68
CA ARG A 192 -7.94 -6.27 -16.11
C ARG A 192 -8.04 -7.13 -17.39
N GLU A 193 -7.18 -6.87 -18.36
CA GLU A 193 -7.13 -7.62 -19.62
C GLU A 193 -6.76 -9.09 -19.38
N ALA A 194 -5.75 -9.37 -18.56
CA ALA A 194 -5.35 -10.73 -18.20
C ALA A 194 -6.41 -11.49 -17.39
N LEU A 195 -7.25 -10.78 -16.63
CA LEU A 195 -8.42 -11.37 -15.97
C LEU A 195 -9.53 -11.77 -16.97
N GLY A 196 -9.51 -11.22 -18.20
CA GLY A 196 -10.56 -11.39 -19.19
C GLY A 196 -11.85 -10.62 -18.86
N GLU A 197 -11.76 -9.57 -18.03
CA GLU A 197 -12.91 -8.81 -17.54
C GLU A 197 -13.13 -7.54 -18.36
N GLU A 198 -14.32 -7.31 -18.91
CA GLU A 198 -14.63 -6.03 -19.57
C GLU A 198 -14.61 -4.86 -18.56
N ARG A 199 -15.11 -5.11 -17.34
CA ARG A 199 -15.14 -4.18 -16.23
C ARG A 199 -14.77 -4.86 -14.93
N ILE A 200 -13.96 -4.21 -14.10
CA ILE A 200 -13.60 -4.69 -12.76
C ILE A 200 -14.28 -3.87 -11.68
N SER A 201 -14.49 -4.47 -10.51
CA SER A 201 -14.85 -3.73 -9.29
C SER A 201 -13.61 -3.49 -8.45
N LEU A 202 -13.53 -2.34 -7.79
CA LEU A 202 -12.39 -1.94 -6.95
C LEU A 202 -12.82 -1.83 -5.48
N LEU A 203 -11.99 -2.35 -4.59
CA LEU A 203 -12.03 -2.03 -3.17
C LEU A 203 -10.63 -1.62 -2.74
N ALA A 204 -10.48 -0.35 -2.40
CA ALA A 204 -9.18 0.24 -2.12
C ALA A 204 -9.12 0.80 -0.70
N HIS A 205 -7.98 0.58 -0.04
CA HIS A 205 -7.71 1.05 1.31
C HIS A 205 -6.54 2.04 1.32
N SER A 206 -6.66 3.12 2.09
CA SER A 206 -5.53 4.00 2.39
C SER A 206 -4.85 4.52 1.11
N TYR A 207 -3.52 4.41 1.00
CA TYR A 207 -2.77 4.72 -0.23
C TYR A 207 -3.38 4.11 -1.50
N GLY A 208 -3.91 2.88 -1.45
CA GLY A 208 -4.53 2.22 -2.61
C GLY A 208 -5.71 2.99 -3.21
N THR A 209 -6.31 3.90 -2.45
CA THR A 209 -7.35 4.80 -2.96
C THR A 209 -6.83 5.80 -4.00
N LEU A 210 -5.53 6.10 -4.04
CA LEU A 210 -4.92 6.96 -5.06
C LEU A 210 -4.88 6.31 -6.45
N PRO A 211 -4.24 5.13 -6.65
CA PRO A 211 -4.32 4.44 -7.94
C PRO A 211 -5.77 4.06 -8.28
N GLY A 212 -6.64 3.80 -7.29
CA GLY A 212 -8.08 3.61 -7.52
C GLY A 212 -8.77 4.84 -8.11
N GLN A 213 -8.53 6.03 -7.53
CA GLN A 213 -9.04 7.31 -8.05
C GLN A 213 -8.54 7.57 -9.48
N LEU A 214 -7.24 7.35 -9.73
CA LEU A 214 -6.63 7.57 -11.04
C LEU A 214 -7.14 6.58 -12.09
N TYR A 215 -7.32 5.32 -11.74
CA TYR A 215 -7.87 4.31 -12.65
C TYR A 215 -9.31 4.64 -13.01
N LEU A 216 -10.14 5.01 -12.02
CA LEU A 216 -11.51 5.45 -12.27
C LEU A 216 -11.59 6.71 -13.15
N ALA A 217 -10.70 7.67 -12.93
CA ALA A 217 -10.64 8.91 -13.70
C ALA A 217 -10.20 8.68 -15.16
N SER A 218 -9.29 7.73 -15.41
CA SER A 218 -8.71 7.48 -16.73
C SER A 218 -9.43 6.38 -17.52
N HIS A 219 -10.09 5.44 -16.83
CA HIS A 219 -10.76 4.28 -17.42
C HIS A 219 -12.19 4.13 -16.85
N PRO A 220 -13.04 5.17 -16.89
CA PRO A 220 -14.38 5.12 -16.28
C PRO A 220 -15.25 3.99 -16.83
N ASP A 221 -15.11 3.67 -18.12
CA ASP A 221 -15.87 2.59 -18.79
C ASP A 221 -15.38 1.18 -18.45
N ARG A 222 -14.23 1.07 -17.79
CA ARG A 222 -13.62 -0.20 -17.33
C ARG A 222 -13.86 -0.49 -15.85
N VAL A 223 -14.49 0.43 -15.13
CA VAL A 223 -14.88 0.23 -13.74
C VAL A 223 -16.37 -0.06 -13.66
N ARG A 224 -16.74 -1.13 -12.97
CA ARG A 224 -18.14 -1.46 -12.66
C ARG A 224 -18.63 -0.74 -11.41
N SER A 225 -17.82 -0.77 -10.35
CA SER A 225 -18.12 -0.21 -9.03
C SER A 225 -16.81 -0.01 -8.27
N ALA A 226 -16.70 1.05 -7.49
CA ALA A 226 -15.53 1.30 -6.65
C ALA A 226 -15.94 1.66 -5.22
N VAL A 227 -15.18 1.17 -4.23
CA VAL A 227 -15.26 1.57 -2.82
C VAL A 227 -13.86 1.98 -2.37
N PHE A 228 -13.75 3.18 -1.81
CA PHE A 228 -12.50 3.73 -1.27
C PHE A 228 -12.68 3.99 0.23
N ASP A 229 -11.85 3.36 1.05
CA ASP A 229 -11.92 3.40 2.51
C ASP A 229 -10.59 3.90 3.09
N GLY A 230 -10.64 4.92 3.97
CA GLY A 230 -9.46 5.68 4.37
C GLY A 230 -8.90 6.46 3.18
N VAL A 231 -9.66 7.45 2.72
CA VAL A 231 -9.42 8.07 1.40
C VAL A 231 -8.26 9.05 1.43
N LEU A 232 -7.26 8.79 0.59
CA LEU A 232 -6.14 9.69 0.36
C LEU A 232 -6.55 10.84 -0.56
N ASP A 233 -6.27 12.07 -0.15
CA ASP A 233 -6.42 13.26 -0.98
C ASP A 233 -5.06 13.68 -1.59
N PRO A 234 -4.86 13.49 -2.91
CA PRO A 234 -3.57 13.74 -3.56
C PRO A 234 -3.29 15.21 -3.87
N ALA A 235 -4.15 16.15 -3.48
CA ALA A 235 -3.95 17.58 -3.72
C ALA A 235 -2.86 18.23 -2.84
N ARG A 236 -2.20 17.47 -1.96
CA ARG A 236 -1.19 17.95 -1.03
C ARG A 236 0.23 17.84 -1.60
N SER A 237 1.12 18.73 -1.17
CA SER A 237 2.57 18.58 -1.41
C SER A 237 3.13 17.36 -0.67
N GLY A 238 4.26 16.83 -1.14
CA GLY A 238 4.95 15.68 -0.52
C GLY A 238 5.24 15.84 0.97
N PRO A 239 5.88 16.94 1.42
CA PRO A 239 6.12 17.15 2.85
C PRO A 239 4.84 17.21 3.68
N ALA A 240 3.75 17.78 3.14
CA ALA A 240 2.46 17.81 3.81
C ALA A 240 1.78 16.44 3.89
N MET A 241 2.03 15.55 2.92
CA MET A 241 1.59 14.16 2.97
C MET A 241 2.45 13.36 3.96
N ALA A 242 3.76 13.56 3.98
CA ALA A 242 4.68 12.88 4.90
C ALA A 242 4.36 13.16 6.37
N LEU A 243 3.93 14.38 6.72
CA LEU A 243 3.46 14.68 8.09
C LEU A 243 2.26 13.80 8.52
N ARG A 244 1.48 13.27 7.58
CA ARG A 244 0.35 12.35 7.82
C ARG A 244 0.74 10.89 7.91
N THR A 245 2.03 10.56 7.77
CA THR A 245 2.53 9.20 7.96
C THR A 245 3.31 9.07 9.26
N VAL A 246 3.57 10.17 9.97
CA VAL A 246 4.43 10.23 11.14
C VAL A 246 3.60 10.56 12.39
N HIS A 247 3.28 9.51 13.14
CA HIS A 247 2.43 9.58 14.33
C HIS A 247 3.17 9.09 15.58
N SER A 248 2.86 9.71 16.71
CA SER A 248 3.32 9.23 18.02
C SER A 248 2.60 7.95 18.38
N ARG A 249 3.15 7.20 19.33
CA ARG A 249 2.49 6.01 19.86
C ARG A 249 1.14 6.36 20.49
N GLU A 250 1.08 7.48 21.21
CA GLU A 250 -0.14 7.98 21.83
C GLU A 250 -1.21 8.32 20.79
N GLU A 251 -0.86 8.96 19.68
CA GLU A 251 -1.79 9.25 18.59
C GLU A 251 -2.36 7.96 17.99
N LEU A 252 -1.50 6.97 17.76
CA LEU A 252 -1.91 5.65 17.25
C LEU A 252 -2.76 4.86 18.24
N ASP A 253 -2.49 4.97 19.54
CA ASP A 253 -3.29 4.33 20.59
C ASP A 253 -4.61 5.10 20.84
N ALA A 254 -4.66 6.40 20.53
CA ALA A 254 -5.87 7.23 20.56
C ALA A 254 -6.77 7.02 19.32
N GLU A 255 -6.21 6.53 18.21
CA GLU A 255 -6.92 5.96 17.06
C GLU A 255 -7.59 4.61 17.44
N GLN A 256 -8.32 4.61 18.56
CA GLN A 256 -8.94 3.44 19.18
C GLN A 256 -10.04 2.87 18.28
N VAL A 257 -9.91 1.58 17.99
CA VAL A 257 -11.05 0.72 17.67
C VAL A 257 -11.10 -0.44 18.66
N PRO A 258 -12.31 -0.82 19.13
CA PRO A 258 -12.52 -2.09 19.79
C PRO A 258 -11.91 -3.20 18.94
N VAL A 259 -10.88 -3.88 19.46
CA VAL A 259 -10.32 -5.06 18.81
C VAL A 259 -11.49 -6.03 18.59
N PRO A 260 -11.85 -6.41 17.35
CA PRO A 260 -12.81 -7.48 17.15
C PRO A 260 -12.31 -8.70 17.93
N GLN A 261 -13.20 -9.41 18.64
CA GLN A 261 -12.84 -10.68 19.28
C GLN A 261 -11.90 -11.46 18.36
N SER A 262 -10.71 -11.82 18.85
CA SER A 262 -9.66 -12.45 18.05
C SER A 262 -10.26 -13.51 17.14
N ARG A 263 -10.46 -13.21 15.85
CA ARG A 263 -10.90 -14.22 14.90
C ARG A 263 -9.74 -15.19 14.80
N ARG A 264 -9.98 -16.45 15.12
CA ARG A 264 -8.96 -17.49 15.01
C ARG A 264 -8.57 -17.60 13.54
N ILE A 265 -7.43 -17.00 13.18
CA ILE A 265 -6.90 -17.12 11.83
C ILE A 265 -6.61 -18.60 11.58
N PRO A 266 -7.09 -19.22 10.50
CA PRO A 266 -6.75 -20.60 10.17
C PRO A 266 -5.23 -20.80 10.04
N ALA A 267 -4.72 -21.98 10.42
CA ALA A 267 -3.28 -22.23 10.48
C ALA A 267 -2.60 -22.20 9.10
N ASP A 268 -3.35 -22.65 8.11
CA ASP A 268 -3.02 -22.68 6.69
C ASP A 268 -2.98 -21.26 6.10
N VAL A 269 -3.94 -20.39 6.47
CA VAL A 269 -3.90 -18.95 6.14
C VAL A 269 -2.67 -18.27 6.75
N ARG A 270 -2.34 -18.54 8.03
CA ARG A 270 -1.11 -18.00 8.64
C ARG A 270 0.16 -18.49 7.94
N ALA A 271 0.17 -19.74 7.45
CA ALA A 271 1.30 -20.29 6.71
C ALA A 271 1.48 -19.57 5.37
N ALA A 272 0.42 -19.43 4.57
CA ALA A 272 0.48 -18.69 3.31
C ALA A 272 0.87 -17.22 3.49
N PHE A 273 0.40 -16.56 4.56
CA PHE A 273 0.74 -15.16 4.82
C PHE A 273 2.25 -14.97 4.99
N ARG A 274 2.91 -15.89 5.70
CA ARG A 274 4.37 -15.91 5.87
C ARG A 274 5.12 -16.25 4.58
N GLU A 275 4.52 -17.04 3.69
CA GLU A 275 5.10 -17.45 2.41
C GLU A 275 5.08 -16.32 1.34
N LEU A 276 4.10 -15.42 1.43
CA LEU A 276 3.86 -14.40 0.40
C LEU A 276 4.77 -13.17 0.49
N ALA A 277 5.03 -12.69 1.71
CA ALA A 277 5.95 -11.59 1.98
C ALA A 277 6.16 -11.48 3.51
N PRO A 278 7.24 -12.03 4.09
CA PRO A 278 7.38 -12.07 5.55
C PRO A 278 7.66 -10.70 6.21
N GLY A 279 7.79 -9.61 5.44
CA GLY A 279 8.10 -8.26 5.92
C GLY A 279 7.18 -7.19 5.36
N GLY A 280 7.21 -6.00 5.98
CA GLY A 280 6.56 -4.80 5.46
C GLY A 280 7.26 -4.25 4.20
N PRO A 281 6.72 -3.18 3.59
CA PRO A 281 7.38 -2.51 2.47
C PRO A 281 8.76 -2.01 2.89
N SER A 282 9.76 -2.16 2.01
CA SER A 282 11.07 -1.53 2.20
C SER A 282 10.94 -0.01 2.19
N LEU A 283 11.88 0.69 2.84
CA LEU A 283 11.95 2.15 2.77
C LEU A 283 12.02 2.63 1.30
N ALA A 284 12.85 1.97 0.47
CA ALA A 284 13.01 2.35 -0.93
C ALA A 284 11.71 2.27 -1.74
N LEU A 285 10.91 1.21 -1.54
CA LEU A 285 9.60 1.08 -2.19
C LEU A 285 8.61 2.14 -1.70
N PHE A 286 8.59 2.36 -0.38
CA PHE A 286 7.72 3.35 0.24
C PHE A 286 8.04 4.76 -0.28
N LEU A 287 9.31 5.13 -0.28
CA LEU A 287 9.79 6.40 -0.82
C LEU A 287 9.55 6.51 -2.31
N GLY A 288 9.85 5.48 -3.10
CA GLY A 288 9.63 5.53 -4.54
C GLY A 288 8.18 5.82 -4.93
N ARG A 289 7.22 5.41 -4.10
CA ARG A 289 5.80 5.77 -4.27
C ARG A 289 5.53 7.21 -3.84
N HIS A 290 6.00 7.62 -2.66
CA HIS A 290 5.80 8.98 -2.14
C HIS A 290 6.51 10.08 -2.94
N CYS A 291 7.74 9.82 -3.40
CA CYS A 291 8.50 10.75 -4.21
C CYS A 291 7.86 10.90 -5.60
N ALA A 292 7.27 9.83 -6.14
CA ALA A 292 6.61 9.84 -7.45
C ALA A 292 5.23 10.48 -7.45
N ASP A 293 4.46 10.31 -6.37
CA ASP A 293 3.06 10.71 -6.32
C ASP A 293 2.84 12.14 -5.79
N PHE A 294 3.87 12.78 -5.25
CA PHE A 294 3.74 14.12 -4.65
C PHE A 294 4.85 15.06 -5.08
N THR A 295 4.56 16.36 -5.04
CA THR A 295 5.55 17.40 -5.36
C THR A 295 6.45 17.68 -4.15
N TRP A 296 7.76 17.64 -4.37
CA TRP A 296 8.77 17.86 -3.33
C TRP A 296 9.60 19.12 -3.60
N PRO A 297 10.15 19.76 -2.55
CA PRO A 297 11.18 20.78 -2.71
C PRO A 297 12.40 20.25 -3.47
N SER A 298 13.06 21.11 -4.25
CA SER A 298 14.19 20.73 -5.11
C SER A 298 15.57 20.71 -4.41
N SER A 299 15.60 20.85 -3.09
CA SER A 299 16.84 20.77 -2.29
C SER A 299 16.51 20.38 -0.85
N VAL A 300 17.46 19.74 -0.15
CA VAL A 300 17.33 19.43 1.28
C VAL A 300 17.10 20.70 2.10
N GLY A 301 17.85 21.76 1.84
CA GLY A 301 17.62 23.05 2.51
C GLY A 301 16.23 23.64 2.22
N GLY A 302 15.67 23.43 1.04
CA GLY A 302 14.29 23.80 0.71
C GLY A 302 13.25 23.00 1.50
N LEU A 303 13.49 21.70 1.69
CA LEU A 303 12.66 20.84 2.53
C LEU A 303 12.68 21.28 3.99
N LEU A 304 13.87 21.53 4.56
CA LEU A 304 14.02 21.97 5.94
C LEU A 304 13.30 23.29 6.20
N ARG A 305 13.49 24.30 5.32
CA ARG A 305 12.74 25.58 5.42
C ARG A 305 11.23 25.40 5.32
N TRP A 306 10.76 24.48 4.47
CA TRP A 306 9.33 24.16 4.38
C TRP A 306 8.81 23.59 5.70
N LEU A 307 9.55 22.67 6.32
CA LEU A 307 9.19 22.03 7.59
C LEU A 307 9.20 23.02 8.76
N GLU A 308 10.23 23.87 8.85
CA GLU A 308 10.36 24.93 9.85
C GLU A 308 9.18 25.92 9.80
N SER A 309 8.60 26.15 8.61
CA SER A 309 7.42 27.00 8.45
C SER A 309 6.11 26.41 9.03
N ARG A 310 6.15 25.20 9.60
CA ARG A 310 4.98 24.49 10.18
C ARG A 310 5.00 24.56 11.70
N SER A 311 4.79 25.77 12.23
CA SER A 311 4.83 26.06 13.67
C SER A 311 3.81 25.28 14.53
N GLY A 312 2.79 24.68 13.93
CA GLY A 312 1.82 23.83 14.62
C GLY A 312 2.23 22.36 14.78
N GLU A 313 3.31 21.93 14.13
CA GLU A 313 3.79 20.55 14.20
C GLU A 313 4.89 20.40 15.26
N PRO A 314 4.90 19.30 16.03
CA PRO A 314 5.94 19.08 17.02
C PRO A 314 7.29 18.80 16.34
N ARG A 315 8.38 19.33 16.90
CA ARG A 315 9.73 19.24 16.31
C ARG A 315 10.16 17.81 15.96
N TRP A 316 9.84 16.84 16.80
CA TRP A 316 10.18 15.43 16.55
C TRP A 316 9.55 14.89 15.25
N ARG A 317 8.35 15.36 14.88
CA ARG A 317 7.64 14.96 13.65
C ARG A 317 8.29 15.62 12.44
N LEU A 318 8.63 16.90 12.54
CA LEU A 318 9.37 17.63 11.50
C LEU A 318 10.72 16.96 11.22
N ASN A 319 11.47 16.65 12.26
CA ASN A 319 12.78 15.98 12.18
C ASN A 319 12.66 14.57 11.57
N THR A 320 11.59 13.84 11.91
CA THR A 320 11.34 12.52 11.33
C THR A 320 11.01 12.62 9.84
N VAL A 321 10.19 13.60 9.42
CA VAL A 321 9.93 13.82 7.99
C VAL A 321 11.20 14.23 7.24
N ALA A 322 12.02 15.11 7.83
CA ALA A 322 13.30 15.49 7.24
C ALA A 322 14.21 14.27 7.02
N ARG A 323 14.35 13.40 8.02
CA ARG A 323 15.14 12.17 7.92
C ARG A 323 14.59 11.22 6.85
N ASP A 324 13.33 10.84 6.98
CA ASP A 324 12.80 9.72 6.19
C ASP A 324 12.58 10.10 4.73
N TYR A 325 12.28 11.36 4.45
CA TYR A 325 11.86 11.80 3.11
C TYR A 325 12.84 12.70 2.37
N ALA A 326 14.00 13.05 2.95
CA ALA A 326 14.99 13.88 2.25
C ALA A 326 15.48 13.25 0.94
N ALA A 327 15.44 11.92 0.81
CA ALA A 327 15.72 11.22 -0.44
C ALA A 327 14.79 11.61 -1.59
N CYS A 328 13.57 12.09 -1.31
CA CYS A 328 12.68 12.59 -2.37
C CYS A 328 13.20 13.82 -3.12
N VAL A 329 14.19 14.52 -2.58
CA VAL A 329 14.87 15.65 -3.25
C VAL A 329 15.68 15.18 -4.47
N HIS A 330 16.29 14.00 -4.37
CA HIS A 330 17.16 13.45 -5.42
C HIS A 330 16.52 12.28 -6.17
N TRP A 331 15.32 11.85 -5.77
CA TRP A 331 14.64 10.72 -6.39
C TRP A 331 14.49 10.93 -7.90
N PRO A 332 14.71 9.92 -8.75
CA PRO A 332 14.76 10.11 -10.19
C PRO A 332 13.49 10.76 -10.74
N GLU A 333 13.64 11.57 -11.78
CA GLU A 333 12.51 12.26 -12.39
C GLU A 333 11.40 11.29 -12.77
N HIS A 334 10.21 11.62 -12.31
CA HIS A 334 9.05 10.76 -12.46
C HIS A 334 8.35 11.08 -13.76
N GLU A 335 8.37 10.13 -14.67
CA GLU A 335 7.49 10.13 -15.82
C GLU A 335 6.46 9.00 -15.64
N PRO A 336 5.16 9.31 -15.56
CA PRO A 336 4.56 10.65 -15.62
C PRO A 336 4.69 11.43 -14.29
N PRO A 337 4.54 12.77 -14.29
CA PRO A 337 4.70 13.62 -13.10
C PRO A 337 3.62 13.34 -12.04
N PRO A 338 3.81 13.81 -10.79
CA PRO A 338 2.83 13.63 -9.72
C PRO A 338 1.38 13.93 -10.13
N PRO A 339 0.40 13.12 -9.67
CA PRO A 339 -1.01 13.28 -10.05
C PRO A 339 -1.64 14.61 -9.65
N GLY A 340 -1.29 15.14 -8.48
CA GLY A 340 -2.01 16.26 -7.87
C GLY A 340 -3.48 15.91 -7.64
N ALA A 341 -4.36 16.92 -7.67
CA ALA A 341 -5.80 16.68 -7.54
C ALA A 341 -6.35 15.84 -8.71
N VAL A 342 -6.92 14.68 -8.40
CA VAL A 342 -7.63 13.83 -9.36
C VAL A 342 -9.09 14.28 -9.50
N TRP A 343 -9.59 14.23 -10.73
CA TRP A 343 -10.94 14.59 -11.13
C TRP A 343 -11.56 13.45 -11.94
N PRO A 344 -12.87 13.17 -11.81
CA PRO A 344 -13.52 12.15 -12.62
C PRO A 344 -13.55 12.56 -14.10
N ALA A 345 -13.41 11.59 -15.00
CA ALA A 345 -13.90 11.76 -16.38
C ALA A 345 -15.44 11.76 -16.31
N GLY A 346 -16.07 12.89 -16.66
CA GLY A 346 -17.51 13.09 -16.46
C GLY A 346 -18.39 11.95 -17.01
N GLY A 347 -19.58 11.75 -16.42
CA GLY A 347 -20.55 10.73 -16.85
C GLY A 347 -20.23 9.29 -16.42
N GLY A 348 -19.14 9.04 -15.69
CA GLY A 348 -18.70 7.71 -15.26
C GLY A 348 -19.22 7.21 -13.91
N VAL A 349 -18.74 6.02 -13.52
CA VAL A 349 -18.98 5.41 -12.20
C VAL A 349 -18.48 6.33 -11.09
N ARG A 350 -19.29 6.50 -10.04
CA ARG A 350 -18.86 7.18 -8.80
C ARG A 350 -18.30 6.13 -7.83
N PRO A 351 -17.23 6.43 -7.08
CA PRO A 351 -16.83 5.58 -5.98
C PRO A 351 -17.75 5.82 -4.78
N LEU A 352 -18.00 4.80 -3.96
CA LEU A 352 -18.40 5.03 -2.57
C LEU A 352 -17.17 5.38 -1.75
N LEU A 353 -17.21 6.50 -1.05
CA LEU A 353 -16.17 6.87 -0.10
C LEU A 353 -16.59 6.47 1.32
N ILE A 354 -15.63 5.97 2.09
CA ILE A 354 -15.79 5.61 3.50
C ILE A 354 -14.66 6.30 4.27
N GLY A 355 -15.04 7.03 5.32
CA GLY A 355 -14.10 7.70 6.21
C GLY A 355 -14.55 7.60 7.66
N SER A 356 -13.61 7.73 8.59
CA SER A 356 -13.90 7.76 10.02
C SER A 356 -13.45 9.09 10.64
N GLU A 357 -14.16 9.57 11.65
CA GLU A 357 -13.79 10.82 12.35
C GLU A 357 -12.46 10.68 13.12
N GLY A 358 -12.09 9.46 13.51
CA GLY A 358 -10.86 9.15 14.25
C GLY A 358 -9.64 8.79 13.39
N ASP A 359 -9.78 8.71 12.06
CA ASP A 359 -8.65 8.39 11.17
C ASP A 359 -7.63 9.52 11.14
N ILE A 360 -6.44 9.28 11.71
CA ILE A 360 -5.36 10.28 11.74
C ILE A 360 -4.42 10.17 10.54
N ARG A 361 -4.46 9.04 9.81
CA ARG A 361 -3.57 8.72 8.70
C ARG A 361 -4.12 9.25 7.38
N THR A 362 -5.42 9.05 7.15
CA THR A 362 -6.21 9.63 6.08
C THR A 362 -7.42 10.38 6.66
N PRO A 363 -7.20 11.59 7.20
CA PRO A 363 -8.26 12.35 7.89
C PRO A 363 -9.52 12.52 7.05
N LEU A 364 -10.69 12.45 7.70
CA LEU A 364 -12.01 12.55 7.08
C LEU A 364 -12.14 13.72 6.09
N ALA A 365 -11.54 14.87 6.40
CA ALA A 365 -11.54 16.03 5.51
C ALA A 365 -10.95 15.74 4.12
N GLY A 366 -10.01 14.79 4.01
CA GLY A 366 -9.53 14.27 2.72
C GLY A 366 -10.62 13.55 1.95
N ALA A 367 -11.33 12.63 2.60
CA ALA A 367 -12.47 11.93 2.01
C ALA A 367 -13.58 12.90 1.58
N GLU A 368 -13.89 13.93 2.38
CA GLU A 368 -14.87 14.97 2.04
C GLU A 368 -14.49 15.73 0.76
N ARG A 369 -13.23 16.18 0.65
CA ARG A 369 -12.74 16.87 -0.57
C ARG A 369 -12.72 15.96 -1.80
N VAL A 370 -12.45 14.67 -1.64
CA VAL A 370 -12.57 13.70 -2.75
C VAL A 370 -14.05 13.47 -3.09
N ALA A 371 -14.94 13.40 -2.09
CA ALA A 371 -16.37 13.23 -2.28
C ALA A 371 -16.98 14.38 -3.08
N GLU A 372 -16.59 15.61 -2.77
CA GLU A 372 -17.00 16.81 -3.51
C GLU A 372 -16.51 16.78 -4.96
N ARG A 373 -15.23 16.47 -5.20
CA ARG A 373 -14.66 16.42 -6.55
C ARG A 373 -15.30 15.35 -7.44
N PHE A 374 -15.64 14.20 -6.87
CA PHE A 374 -16.23 13.08 -7.60
C PHE A 374 -17.77 13.10 -7.59
N ASP A 375 -18.39 14.06 -6.92
CA ASP A 375 -19.85 14.05 -6.66
C ASP A 375 -20.28 12.68 -6.07
N ALA A 376 -19.44 12.13 -5.20
CA ALA A 376 -19.51 10.76 -4.72
C ALA A 376 -20.27 10.67 -3.39
N PRO A 377 -21.01 9.56 -3.14
CA PRO A 377 -21.56 9.28 -1.83
C PRO A 377 -20.44 9.05 -0.81
N LEU A 378 -20.63 9.56 0.41
CA LEU A 378 -19.72 9.41 1.53
C LEU A 378 -20.44 8.81 2.74
N VAL A 379 -19.91 7.70 3.23
CA VAL A 379 -20.26 7.12 4.54
C VAL A 379 -19.21 7.56 5.55
N THR A 380 -19.65 8.32 6.55
CA THR A 380 -18.84 8.67 7.72
C THR A 380 -19.16 7.71 8.85
N VAL A 381 -18.13 7.20 9.53
CA VAL A 381 -18.24 6.44 10.76
C VAL A 381 -17.77 7.29 11.95
N GLY A 382 -18.59 7.41 12.98
CA GLY A 382 -18.32 8.17 14.19
C GLY A 382 -17.19 7.54 15.00
N GLY A 383 -16.23 8.35 15.43
CA GLY A 383 -14.96 7.84 15.93
C GLY A 383 -14.26 6.95 14.89
N GLY A 384 -13.84 5.76 15.30
CA GLY A 384 -13.26 4.75 14.39
C GLY A 384 -11.75 4.90 14.19
N ARG A 385 -11.22 4.04 13.31
CA ARG A 385 -9.79 3.96 12.97
C ARG A 385 -9.58 4.16 11.47
N HIS A 386 -8.32 4.19 11.07
CA HIS A 386 -7.92 3.98 9.69
C HIS A 386 -8.26 2.58 9.16
N GLY A 387 -9.01 2.57 8.05
CA GLY A 387 -9.51 1.36 7.39
C GLY A 387 -10.60 0.67 8.20
N LEU A 388 -11.80 0.58 7.63
CA LEU A 388 -13.03 0.13 8.29
C LEU A 388 -13.60 -1.15 7.67
N VAL A 389 -13.54 -1.30 6.35
CA VAL A 389 -13.99 -2.49 5.62
C VAL A 389 -13.03 -3.65 5.87
N GLY A 390 -13.56 -4.79 6.32
CA GLY A 390 -12.74 -5.93 6.77
C GLY A 390 -12.15 -5.74 8.17
N HIS A 391 -12.47 -4.64 8.83
CA HIS A 391 -11.77 -4.17 10.02
C HIS A 391 -12.70 -3.91 11.21
N GLY A 392 -13.90 -4.49 11.18
CA GLY A 392 -14.82 -4.57 12.32
C GLY A 392 -15.93 -3.52 12.34
N SER A 393 -15.96 -2.58 11.38
CA SER A 393 -17.06 -1.63 11.26
C SER A 393 -18.23 -2.26 10.49
N ALA A 394 -19.23 -2.75 11.23
CA ALA A 394 -20.43 -3.33 10.63
C ALA A 394 -21.18 -2.34 9.72
N CYS A 395 -21.08 -1.03 9.99
CA CYS A 395 -21.66 -0.01 9.12
C CYS A 395 -20.93 0.08 7.78
N ALA A 396 -19.61 0.28 7.81
CA ALA A 396 -18.79 0.37 6.60
C ALA A 396 -18.88 -0.91 5.76
N GLU A 397 -18.83 -2.08 6.41
CA GLU A 397 -18.95 -3.38 5.76
C GLU A 397 -20.30 -3.55 5.06
N ARG A 398 -21.42 -3.17 5.70
CA ARG A 398 -22.74 -3.24 5.06
C ARG A 398 -22.84 -2.29 3.86
N ALA A 399 -22.34 -1.05 4.01
CA ALA A 399 -22.35 -0.07 2.94
C ALA A 399 -21.52 -0.54 1.74
N ALA A 400 -20.29 -1.01 1.97
CA ALA A 400 -19.41 -1.53 0.93
C ALA A 400 -20.01 -2.73 0.20
N VAL A 401 -20.56 -3.72 0.93
CA VAL A 401 -21.22 -4.89 0.34
C VAL A 401 -22.44 -4.47 -0.50
N ALA A 402 -23.28 -3.59 0.03
CA ALA A 402 -24.47 -3.12 -0.68
C ALA A 402 -24.09 -2.37 -1.95
N TYR A 403 -23.10 -1.47 -1.88
CA TYR A 403 -22.64 -0.66 -3.01
C TYR A 403 -22.03 -1.53 -4.12
N LEU A 404 -21.04 -2.36 -3.77
CA LEU A 404 -20.41 -3.29 -4.72
C LEU A 404 -21.43 -4.23 -5.36
N SER A 405 -22.44 -4.66 -4.60
CA SER A 405 -23.51 -5.53 -5.12
C SER A 405 -24.55 -4.80 -5.99
N GLY A 406 -24.51 -3.47 -6.10
CA GLY A 406 -25.54 -2.68 -6.80
C GLY A 406 -26.87 -2.58 -6.04
N ARG A 407 -26.84 -2.61 -4.70
CA ARG A 407 -28.02 -2.66 -3.81
C ARG A 407 -28.08 -1.54 -2.78
N SER A 408 -27.15 -0.58 -2.79
CA SER A 408 -27.04 0.46 -1.75
C SER A 408 -28.10 1.55 -1.83
N GLY A 409 -28.66 1.83 -3.02
CA GLY A 409 -29.50 3.02 -3.26
C GLY A 409 -28.76 4.36 -3.20
N LEU A 410 -27.51 4.38 -2.70
CA LEU A 410 -26.67 5.57 -2.59
C LEU A 410 -26.33 6.16 -3.96
N GLY A 411 -26.64 7.43 -4.14
CA GLY A 411 -26.44 8.21 -5.35
C GLY A 411 -25.42 9.34 -5.18
N ALA A 412 -25.48 10.26 -6.14
CA ALA A 412 -24.64 11.44 -6.20
C ALA A 412 -24.74 12.29 -4.92
N GLY A 413 -23.60 12.69 -4.36
CA GLY A 413 -23.54 13.61 -3.22
C GLY A 413 -24.09 13.10 -1.89
N ASP A 414 -24.67 11.89 -1.82
CA ASP A 414 -25.28 11.38 -0.59
C ASP A 414 -24.29 11.38 0.58
N ARG A 415 -24.79 11.73 1.77
CA ARG A 415 -24.04 11.73 3.03
C ARG A 415 -24.75 10.84 4.02
N VAL A 416 -24.09 9.75 4.40
CA VAL A 416 -24.58 8.83 5.42
C VAL A 416 -23.65 8.90 6.61
N ARG A 417 -24.22 9.08 7.80
CA ARG A 417 -23.48 8.99 9.05
C ARG A 417 -23.93 7.78 9.84
N CYS A 418 -22.96 7.01 10.24
CA CYS A 418 -22.93 6.08 11.34
C CYS A 418 -21.60 6.36 12.06
#